data_AF-D8RJV3-F1
#
_entry.id   AF-D8RJV3-F1
#
_cell.length_a   1.000
_cell.length_b   1.000
_cell.length_c   1.000
_cell.angle_alpha   90.00
_cell.angle_beta   90.00
_cell.angle_gamma   90.00
#
_symmetry.space_group_name_H-M   'P 1'
#
loop_
_entity.id
_entity.type
_entity.pdbx_description
1 polymer ?
#
loop_
_entity_poly.entity_id
_entity_poly.type
_entity_poly.pdbx_seq_one_letter_code
_entity_poly.pdbx_strand_id
1 'polypeptide(L)'
;MELGGNAPCIVEDLIPDLEGTIARLVHGGFYQSGQSCIHMQRLYVRGGLYKEVKDALIAAVKKLKGGDPRQDNTSIGPMISESLAATVEKSVNEAVKALLVGVISRKL
;
A
#
# COMPACT_ATOMS: atom_id res chain seq x y z
N MET A 1 -11.48 18.33 15.16
CA MET A 1 -12.06 17.52 14.07
C MET A 1 -10.94 16.65 13.52
N GLU A 2 -11.16 15.37 13.32
CA GLU A 2 -10.18 14.43 12.74
C GLU A 2 -10.68 14.00 11.34
N LEU A 3 -10.04 14.47 10.27
CA LEU A 3 -10.56 14.40 8.89
C LEU A 3 -9.87 13.35 7.99
N GLY A 4 -8.98 12.54 8.57
CA GLY A 4 -8.07 11.70 7.80
C GLY A 4 -6.92 12.48 7.17
N GLY A 5 -6.08 11.79 6.40
CA GLY A 5 -4.90 12.39 5.79
C GLY A 5 -4.52 11.77 4.45
N ASN A 6 -3.29 12.10 4.03
CA ASN A 6 -2.58 11.46 2.92
C ASN A 6 -1.19 11.05 3.44
N ALA A 7 -1.13 10.08 4.35
CA ALA A 7 0.04 9.90 5.20
C ALA A 7 1.26 9.40 4.41
N PRO A 8 2.42 10.10 4.49
CA PRO A 8 3.66 9.62 3.91
C PRO A 8 4.41 8.69 4.87
N CYS A 9 5.07 7.68 4.32
CA CYS A 9 6.13 6.92 4.97
C CYS A 9 7.43 7.11 4.18
N ILE A 10 8.53 7.36 4.88
CA ILE A 10 9.85 7.62 4.28
C ILE A 10 10.81 6.54 4.77
N VAL A 11 11.38 5.79 3.83
CA VAL A 11 12.38 4.74 4.08
C VAL A 11 13.73 5.28 3.62
N GLU A 12 14.47 5.83 4.57
CA GLU A 12 15.86 6.26 4.37
C GLU A 12 16.85 5.10 4.56
N ASP A 13 16.51 4.16 5.43
CA ASP A 13 17.32 2.98 5.74
C ASP A 13 16.46 1.76 6.10
N LEU A 14 17.07 0.57 6.12
CA LEU A 14 16.43 -0.70 6.46
C LEU A 14 16.72 -1.05 7.92
N ILE A 15 15.97 -0.45 8.85
CA ILE A 15 16.12 -0.70 10.29
C ILE A 15 14.88 -1.42 10.83
N PRO A 16 15.03 -2.53 11.58
CA PRO A 16 16.29 -3.21 11.91
C PRO A 16 16.89 -4.04 10.77
N ASP A 17 16.07 -4.40 9.77
CA ASP A 17 16.44 -5.14 8.57
C ASP A 17 15.37 -4.95 7.46
N LEU A 18 15.55 -5.59 6.31
CA LEU A 18 14.59 -5.57 5.21
C LEU A 18 13.24 -6.16 5.65
N GLU A 19 13.23 -7.34 6.25
CA GLU A 19 11.99 -8.05 6.59
C GLU A 19 11.12 -7.24 7.55
N GLY A 20 11.70 -6.71 8.63
CA GLY A 20 11.02 -5.87 9.60
C GLY A 20 10.55 -4.54 9.01
N THR A 21 11.29 -3.99 8.03
CA THR A 21 10.85 -2.81 7.28
C THR A 21 9.63 -3.15 6.42
N ILE A 22 9.67 -4.24 5.64
CA ILE A 22 8.56 -4.66 4.79
C ILE A 22 7.31 -5.01 5.61
N ALA A 23 7.46 -5.70 6.74
CA ALA A 23 6.34 -6.02 7.62
C ALA A 23 5.61 -4.75 8.10
N ARG A 24 6.37 -3.70 8.47
CA ARG A 24 5.81 -2.40 8.88
C ARG A 24 5.12 -1.68 7.72
N LEU A 25 5.70 -1.71 6.52
CA LEU A 25 5.08 -1.11 5.33
C LEU A 25 3.77 -1.80 4.94
N VAL A 26 3.75 -3.14 5.00
CA VAL A 26 2.52 -3.92 4.77
C VAL A 26 1.47 -3.57 5.81
N HIS A 27 1.83 -3.56 7.09
CA HIS A 27 0.89 -3.17 8.14
C HIS A 27 0.36 -1.73 7.94
N GLY A 28 1.25 -0.77 7.71
CA GLY A 28 0.88 0.63 7.52
C GLY A 28 -0.01 0.88 6.30
N GLY A 29 0.17 0.11 5.22
CA GLY A 29 -0.63 0.25 4.00
C GLY A 29 -1.96 -0.51 4.01
N PHE A 30 -2.01 -1.68 4.66
CA PHE A 30 -3.09 -2.65 4.47
C PHE A 30 -3.86 -3.02 5.74
N TYR A 31 -3.45 -2.55 6.93
CA TYR A 31 -4.22 -2.72 8.15
C TYR A 31 -5.66 -2.19 7.97
N GLN A 32 -6.65 -2.97 8.44
CA GLN A 32 -8.08 -2.70 8.22
C GLN A 32 -8.46 -2.48 6.73
N SER A 33 -7.77 -3.17 5.83
CA SER A 33 -7.95 -3.03 4.38
C SER A 33 -7.70 -1.60 3.89
N GLY A 34 -6.80 -0.87 4.58
CA GLY A 34 -6.49 0.54 4.29
C GLY A 34 -7.53 1.54 4.78
N GLN A 35 -8.55 1.10 5.52
CA GLN A 35 -9.63 1.96 6.03
C GLN A 35 -9.28 2.59 7.38
N SER A 36 -8.09 3.21 7.45
CA SER A 36 -7.62 3.92 8.63
C SER A 36 -7.26 5.37 8.27
N CYS A 37 -7.65 6.31 9.13
CA CYS A 37 -7.38 7.74 8.95
C CYS A 37 -5.89 8.10 8.87
N ILE A 38 -5.03 7.19 9.34
CA ILE A 38 -3.56 7.33 9.37
C ILE A 38 -2.84 6.28 8.52
N HIS A 39 -3.56 5.57 7.63
CA HIS A 39 -2.92 4.56 6.78
C HIS A 39 -1.91 5.20 5.82
N MET A 40 -0.86 4.45 5.52
CA MET A 40 0.17 4.88 4.57
C MET A 40 -0.40 4.90 3.15
N GLN A 41 -0.45 6.10 2.56
CA GLN A 41 -0.91 6.32 1.18
C GLN A 41 0.22 6.65 0.22
N ARG A 42 1.34 7.16 0.76
CA ARG A 42 2.53 7.50 -0.01
C ARG A 42 3.75 6.88 0.63
N LEU A 43 4.53 6.15 -0.16
CA LEU A 43 5.79 5.56 0.26
C LEU A 43 6.94 6.19 -0.54
N TYR A 44 7.84 6.85 0.16
CA TYR A 44 9.09 7.38 -0.37
C TYR A 44 10.23 6.47 0.08
N VAL A 45 11.09 6.08 -0.86
CA VAL A 45 12.22 5.19 -0.58
C VAL A 45 13.47 5.83 -1.14
N ARG A 46 14.56 5.87 -0.36
CA ARG A 46 15.88 6.31 -0.83
C ARG A 46 16.26 5.55 -2.08
N GLY A 47 16.78 6.26 -3.08
CA GLY A 47 17.01 5.72 -4.43
C GLY A 47 17.81 4.41 -4.46
N GLY A 48 18.84 4.27 -3.61
CA GLY A 48 19.65 3.06 -3.52
C GLY A 48 18.91 1.82 -2.98
N LEU A 49 17.80 2.01 -2.28
CA LEU A 49 16.98 0.94 -1.68
C LEU A 49 15.73 0.63 -2.49
N TYR A 50 15.38 1.47 -3.48
CA TYR A 50 14.07 1.41 -4.15
C TYR A 50 13.76 0.02 -4.73
N LYS A 51 14.70 -0.57 -5.46
CA LYS A 51 14.47 -1.87 -6.11
C LYS A 51 14.19 -2.96 -5.07
N GLU A 52 15.02 -3.05 -4.05
CA GLU A 52 14.94 -4.06 -3.01
C GLU A 52 13.64 -3.94 -2.21
N VAL A 53 13.33 -2.73 -1.73
CA VAL A 53 12.09 -2.47 -0.98
C VAL A 53 10.86 -2.74 -1.83
N LYS A 54 10.84 -2.27 -3.09
CA LYS A 54 9.70 -2.48 -4.00
C LYS A 54 9.47 -3.96 -4.26
N ASP A 55 10.51 -4.70 -4.63
CA ASP A 55 10.39 -6.12 -4.98
C ASP A 55 9.94 -6.95 -3.75
N ALA A 56 10.51 -6.67 -2.57
CA ALA A 56 10.14 -7.35 -1.33
C ALA A 56 8.73 -6.98 -0.85
N LEU A 57 8.33 -5.70 -0.97
CA LEU A 57 6.97 -5.25 -0.65
C LEU A 57 5.93 -5.92 -1.56
N ILE A 58 6.16 -5.97 -2.87
CA ILE A 58 5.27 -6.68 -3.81
C ILE A 58 5.15 -8.16 -3.43
N ALA A 59 6.28 -8.81 -3.11
CA ALA A 59 6.28 -10.22 -2.71
C ALA A 59 5.49 -10.45 -1.42
N ALA A 60 5.59 -9.55 -0.43
CA ALA A 60 4.86 -9.63 0.82
C ALA A 60 3.35 -9.36 0.64
N VAL A 61 2.98 -8.33 -0.14
CA VAL A 61 1.58 -8.00 -0.43
C VAL A 61 0.87 -9.13 -1.16
N LYS A 62 1.55 -9.82 -2.09
CA LYS A 62 1.00 -11.00 -2.79
C LYS A 62 0.67 -12.17 -1.87
N LYS A 63 1.23 -12.22 -0.65
CA LYS A 63 0.93 -13.26 0.35
C LYS A 63 -0.31 -12.94 1.20
N LEU A 64 -0.80 -11.70 1.16
CA LEU A 64 -1.99 -11.30 1.91
C LEU A 64 -3.20 -12.07 1.39
N LYS A 65 -3.94 -12.70 2.30
CA LYS A 65 -5.18 -13.42 1.98
C LYS A 65 -6.39 -12.52 2.23
N GLY A 66 -7.09 -12.17 1.16
CA GLY A 66 -8.39 -11.51 1.23
C GLY A 66 -9.50 -12.53 1.52
N GLY A 67 -10.46 -12.22 2.39
CA GLY A 67 -11.54 -13.16 2.71
C GLY A 67 -12.51 -12.74 3.81
N ASP A 68 -13.28 -13.71 4.30
CA ASP A 68 -14.18 -13.52 5.44
C ASP A 68 -13.34 -13.24 6.71
N PRO A 69 -13.55 -12.10 7.40
CA PRO A 69 -12.81 -11.75 8.61
C PRO A 69 -12.99 -12.73 9.78
N ARG A 70 -13.95 -13.66 9.70
CA ARG A 70 -14.11 -14.74 10.69
C ARG A 70 -13.15 -15.92 10.50
N GLN A 71 -12.42 -15.96 9.40
CA GLN A 71 -11.44 -17.02 9.12
C GLN A 71 -10.05 -16.59 9.60
N ASP A 72 -9.39 -17.43 10.40
CA ASP A 72 -8.08 -17.13 11.00
C ASP A 72 -6.96 -16.89 9.98
N ASN A 73 -7.15 -17.37 8.74
CA ASN A 73 -6.17 -17.18 7.66
C ASN A 73 -6.41 -15.91 6.83
N THR A 74 -7.46 -15.12 7.12
CA THR A 74 -7.75 -13.86 6.45
C THR A 74 -6.83 -12.78 6.96
N SER A 75 -6.02 -12.20 6.07
CA SER A 75 -5.17 -11.04 6.36
C SER A 75 -5.89 -9.72 6.07
N ILE A 76 -6.78 -9.71 5.07
CA ILE A 76 -7.46 -8.51 4.56
C ILE A 76 -8.96 -8.79 4.46
N GLY A 77 -9.76 -8.01 5.19
CA GLY A 77 -11.22 -8.10 5.13
C GLY A 77 -11.82 -7.30 3.97
N PRO A 78 -13.14 -7.34 3.79
CA PRO A 78 -13.82 -6.50 2.81
C PRO A 78 -13.74 -5.02 3.18
N MET A 79 -14.03 -4.16 2.20
CA MET A 79 -14.37 -2.77 2.48
C MET A 79 -15.73 -2.65 3.18
N ILE A 80 -15.94 -1.55 3.90
CA ILE A 80 -17.16 -1.34 4.69
C ILE A 80 -18.43 -1.23 3.83
N SER A 81 -18.30 -0.81 2.56
CA SER A 81 -19.40 -0.74 1.60
C SER A 81 -18.91 -0.98 0.16
N GLU A 82 -19.83 -1.45 -0.69
CA GLU A 82 -19.58 -1.62 -2.12
C GLU A 82 -19.24 -0.31 -2.82
N SER A 83 -19.87 0.80 -2.42
CA SER A 83 -19.60 2.13 -3.00
C SER A 83 -18.16 2.60 -2.77
N LEU A 84 -17.59 2.32 -1.60
CA LEU A 84 -16.20 2.63 -1.30
C LEU A 84 -15.25 1.69 -2.03
N ALA A 85 -15.61 0.39 -2.13
CA ALA A 85 -14.86 -0.56 -2.95
C ALA A 85 -14.78 -0.12 -4.42
N ALA A 86 -15.90 0.30 -5.01
CA ALA A 86 -15.96 0.82 -6.37
C ALA A 86 -15.14 2.11 -6.55
N THR A 87 -15.07 2.95 -5.51
CA THR A 87 -14.23 4.17 -5.53
C THR A 87 -12.74 3.83 -5.55
N VAL A 88 -12.31 2.86 -4.74
CA VAL A 88 -10.93 2.37 -4.74
C VAL A 88 -10.59 1.70 -6.08
N GLU A 89 -11.45 0.84 -6.59
CA GLU A 89 -11.28 0.19 -7.90
C GLU A 89 -11.16 1.22 -9.04
N LYS A 90 -12.02 2.25 -9.04
CA LYS A 90 -11.92 3.35 -10.00
C LYS A 90 -10.56 4.04 -9.91
N SER A 91 -10.08 4.33 -8.71
CA SER A 91 -8.79 5.01 -8.50
C SER A 91 -7.61 4.17 -9.01
N VAL A 92 -7.65 2.84 -8.79
CA VAL A 92 -6.66 1.91 -9.33
C VAL A 92 -6.72 1.89 -10.86
N ASN A 93 -7.91 1.79 -11.45
CA ASN A 93 -8.09 1.77 -12.90
C ASN A 93 -7.63 3.07 -13.57
N GLU A 94 -7.87 4.22 -12.94
CA GLU A 94 -7.36 5.51 -13.39
C GLU A 94 -5.83 5.56 -13.33
N ALA A 95 -5.21 5.06 -12.26
CA ALA A 95 -3.75 5.00 -12.15
C ALA A 95 -3.13 4.08 -13.22
N VAL A 96 -3.72 2.91 -13.48
CA VAL A 96 -3.27 2.01 -14.55
C VAL A 96 -3.39 2.69 -15.92
N LYS A 97 -4.51 3.35 -16.21
CA LYS A 97 -4.68 4.12 -17.45
C LYS A 97 -3.66 5.25 -17.56
N ALA A 98 -3.42 6.00 -16.49
CA ALA A 98 -2.43 7.07 -16.48
C ALA A 98 -1.00 6.54 -16.69
N LEU A 99 -0.65 5.36 -16.16
CA LEU A 99 0.64 4.71 -16.44
C LEU A 99 0.75 4.22 -17.89
N LEU A 100 -0.34 3.75 -18.49
CA LEU A 100 -0.39 3.38 -19.91
C LEU A 100 -0.31 4.61 -20.84
N VAL A 101 -0.81 5.77 -20.40
CA VAL A 101 -0.76 7.05 -21.11
C VAL A 101 0.52 7.85 -20.78
N GLY A 102 1.21 7.51 -19.68
CA GLY A 102 2.20 8.36 -19.02
C GLY A 102 3.51 7.66 -18.67
N VAL A 103 4.08 6.89 -19.60
CA VAL A 103 5.53 6.60 -19.59
C VAL A 103 6.36 7.89 -19.81
N ILE A 104 5.72 9.03 -20.09
CA ILE A 104 6.33 10.36 -20.22
C ILE A 104 6.27 11.12 -18.89
N SER A 105 7.08 10.74 -17.92
CA SER A 105 7.77 11.69 -17.02
C SER A 105 8.75 10.93 -16.11
N ARG A 106 9.69 10.22 -16.73
CA ARG A 106 11.00 9.98 -16.09
C ARG A 106 11.96 11.03 -16.61
N LYS A 107 11.93 12.20 -15.99
CA LYS A 107 13.14 13.00 -15.76
C LYS A 107 12.90 13.73 -14.46
N LEU A 108 13.75 13.41 -13.50
CA LEU A 108 14.09 14.28 -12.38
C LEU A 108 14.30 15.71 -12.88
#